data_AF-A0A961MGW1-F1
#
_entry.id   AF-A0A961MGW1-F1
#
_cell.length_a   1.000
_cell.length_b   1.000
_cell.length_c   1.000
_cell.angle_alpha   90.00
_cell.angle_beta   90.00
_cell.angle_gamma   90.00
#
_symmetry.space_group_name_H-M   'P 1'
#
loop_
_entity.id
_entity.type
_entity.pdbx_description
1 polymer ?
#
loop_
_entity_poly.entity_id
_entity_poly.type
_entity_poly.pdbx_seq_one_letter_code
_entity_poly.pdbx_strand_id
1 'polypeptide(L)' 'ARDPMEEDMLNFAYQPVPERSRLTCQIKVTPEIDGLVVRLPERQI' A
#
# COMPACT_ATOMS: atom_id res chain seq x y z
N ALA A 1 -1.73 10.45 7.20
CA ALA A 1 -2.13 10.72 5.80
C ALA A 1 -1.14 10.02 4.89
N ARG A 2 -1.56 9.62 3.68
CA ARG A 2 -0.63 9.07 2.69
C ARG A 2 0.25 10.20 2.15
N ASP A 3 1.46 9.85 1.75
CA ASP A 3 2.35 10.82 1.10
C ASP A 3 1.80 11.16 -0.30
N PRO A 4 1.85 12.41 -0.77
CA PRO A 4 1.38 12.77 -2.11
C PRO A 4 2.02 11.92 -3.22
N MET A 5 3.31 11.57 -3.09
CA MET A 5 4.00 10.69 -4.03
C MET A 5 3.39 9.28 -4.04
N GLU A 6 2.99 8.78 -2.87
CA GLU A 6 2.32 7.49 -2.78
C GLU A 6 0.94 7.52 -3.43
N GLU A 7 0.17 8.59 -3.23
CA GLU A 7 -1.15 8.75 -3.87
C GLU A 7 -1.03 8.79 -5.40
N ASP A 8 -0.07 9.54 -5.93
CA ASP A 8 0.19 9.61 -7.37
C ASP A 8 0.57 8.25 -7.95
N MET A 9 1.41 7.48 -7.26
CA MET A 9 1.81 6.14 -7.70
C MET A 9 0.67 5.12 -7.61
N LEU A 10 -0.19 5.22 -6.59
CA LEU A 10 -1.34 4.32 -6.44
C LEU A 10 -2.38 4.49 -7.57
N ASN A 11 -2.41 5.64 -8.25
CA ASN A 11 -3.26 5.82 -9.44
C ASN A 11 -2.86 4.90 -10.61
N PHE A 12 -1.63 4.38 -10.62
CA PHE A 12 -1.15 3.44 -11.64
C PHE A 12 -1.29 1.97 -11.21
N ALA A 13 -1.59 1.70 -9.93
CA ALA A 13 -1.73 0.35 -9.42
C ALA A 13 -2.93 -0.38 -10.05
N TYR A 14 -2.86 -1.71 -10.10
CA TYR A 14 -3.98 -2.52 -10.58
C TYR A 14 -5.12 -2.54 -9.55
N GLN A 15 -6.29 -2.01 -9.92
CA GLN A 15 -7.52 -2.00 -9.11
C GLN A 15 -7.29 -1.57 -7.63
N PRO A 16 -6.79 -0.36 -7.38
CA PRO A 16 -6.51 0.09 -6.02
C PRO A 16 -7.80 0.27 -5.24
N VAL A 17 -7.77 -0.11 -3.96
CA VAL A 17 -8.86 0.11 -3.01
C VAL A 17 -8.55 1.39 -2.23
N PRO A 18 -9.32 2.49 -2.41
CA PRO A 18 -9.00 3.79 -1.84
C PRO A 18 -8.72 3.78 -0.33
N GLU A 19 -9.42 2.96 0.44
CA GLU A 19 -9.26 2.91 1.90
C GLU A 19 -8.06 2.09 2.37
N ARG A 20 -7.60 1.10 1.58
CA ARG A 20 -6.67 0.07 2.06
C ARG A 20 -5.38 -0.08 1.26
N SER A 21 -5.37 0.28 -0.03
CA SER A 21 -4.17 0.13 -0.86
C SER A 21 -3.04 1.04 -0.38
N ARG A 22 -1.83 0.48 -0.32
CA ARG A 22 -0.59 1.13 0.09
C ARG A 22 0.58 0.55 -0.70
N LEU A 23 1.63 1.33 -0.91
CA LEU A 23 2.90 0.83 -1.43
C LEU A 23 3.71 0.23 -0.28
N THR A 24 3.97 -1.08 -0.34
CA THR A 24 4.62 -1.81 0.76
C THR A 24 6.03 -1.29 1.07
N CYS A 25 6.76 -0.78 0.07
CA CYS A 25 8.07 -0.18 0.26
C CYS A 25 8.05 1.11 1.10
N GLN A 26 6.89 1.76 1.25
CA GLN A 26 6.70 2.95 2.09
C GLN A 26 6.21 2.62 3.51
N ILE A 27 5.95 1.34 3.81
CA ILE A 27 5.55 0.89 5.14
C ILE A 27 6.79 0.47 5.92
N LYS A 28 7.14 1.22 6.96
CA LYS A 28 8.21 0.84 7.89
C LYS A 28 7.70 -0.21 8.86
N VAL A 29 8.40 -1.33 8.95
CA VAL A 29 8.11 -2.37 9.94
C VAL A 29 8.52 -1.88 11.32
N THR A 30 7.57 -1.86 12.25
CA THR A 30 7.76 -1.46 13.64
C THR A 30 7.06 -2.48 14.56
N PRO A 31 7.41 -2.53 15.86
CA PRO A 31 6.76 -3.46 16.80
C PRO A 31 5.24 -3.28 16.90
N GLU A 32 4.71 -2.09 16.65
CA GLU A 32 3.26 -1.81 16.71
C GLU A 32 2.47 -2.50 15.60
N ILE A 33 3.15 -3.00 14.57
CA ILE A 33 2.54 -3.73 13.44
C ILE A 33 3.01 -5.18 13.36
N ASP A 34 3.45 -5.75 14.48
CA ASP A 34 3.67 -7.20 14.57
C ASP A 34 2.35 -7.95 14.30
N GLY A 35 2.42 -8.96 13.45
CA GLY A 35 1.24 -9.69 12.96
C GLY A 35 0.44 -8.99 11.84
N LEU A 36 0.97 -7.92 11.21
CA LEU A 36 0.34 -7.30 10.05
C LEU A 36 0.11 -8.32 8.91
N VAL A 37 -1.14 -8.42 8.45
CA VAL A 37 -1.52 -9.26 7.30
C VAL A 37 -1.71 -8.38 6.06
N VAL A 38 -0.94 -8.67 5.01
CA VAL A 38 -1.03 -7.98 3.71
C VAL A 38 -1.78 -8.86 2.71
N ARG A 39 -2.69 -8.26 1.93
CA ARG A 39 -3.38 -8.91 0.81
C ARG A 39 -2.83 -8.36 -0.49
N LEU A 40 -2.25 -9.21 -1.31
CA LEU A 40 -1.69 -8.82 -2.60
C LEU A 40 -2.81 -8.71 -3.66
N PRO A 41 -2.70 -7.77 -4.61
CA PRO A 41 -3.60 -7.72 -5.77
C PRO A 41 -3.35 -8.91 -6.71
N GLU A 42 -4.28 -9.16 -7.64
CA GLU A 42 -4.13 -10.22 -8.65
C GLU A 42 -2.92 -9.98 -9.58
N ARG A 43 -2.60 -8.70 -9.85
CA ARG A 43 -1.56 -8.29 -10.80
C ARG A 43 -0.82 -7.05 -10.31
N GLN A 44 0.42 -6.90 -10.75
CA GLN A 44 1.24 -5.69 -10.60
C GLN A 44 1.62 -5.23 -12.01
N ILE A 45 1.58 -3.92 -12.28
CA ILE A 45 1.80 -3.32 -13.61
C ILE A 45 2.79 -2.16 -13.45
#